data_AF-A0A358U561-F1
#
_entry.id   AF-A0A358U561-F1
#
_cell.length_a   1.000
_cell.length_b   1.000
_cell.length_c   1.000
_cell.angle_alpha   90.00
_cell.angle_beta   90.00
_cell.angle_gamma   90.00
#
_symmetry.space_group_name_H-M   'P 1'
#
loop_
_entity.id
_entity.type
_entity.pdbx_description
1 polymer ?
#
loop_
_entity_poly.entity_id
_entity_poly.type
_entity_poly.pdbx_seq_one_letter_code
_entity_poly.pdbx_strand_id
1 'polypeptide(L)'
;MHIYEGHLNSVYTISLNSDGKKLLSTSGDKTVKEWDLESKSAVTYLGHKANVFSAIYSEDFKNIYSSSEDSTIRKWSVNNSLSRECSWEKGRRFDSDHRIHRKLRPRMICGV
;
A
#
# COMPACT_ATOMS: atom_id res chain seq x y z
N MET A 1 -12.75 23.00 -8.36
CA MET A 1 -11.27 23.07 -8.34
C MET A 1 -10.81 22.79 -6.91
N HIS A 2 -9.84 21.89 -6.70
CA HIS A 2 -9.25 21.59 -5.39
C HIS A 2 -7.75 21.84 -5.42
N ILE A 3 -7.19 22.25 -4.29
CA ILE A 3 -5.76 22.54 -4.09
C ILE A 3 -5.23 21.59 -3.01
N TYR A 4 -4.08 20.97 -3.26
CA TYR A 4 -3.39 20.08 -2.32
C TYR A 4 -2.04 20.73 -1.95
N GLU A 5 -1.97 21.29 -0.74
CA GLU A 5 -0.80 22.00 -0.25
C GLU A 5 -0.01 21.12 0.73
N GLY A 6 1.31 21.21 0.69
CA GLY A 6 2.16 20.53 1.66
C GLY A 6 3.54 20.09 1.15
N HIS A 7 3.78 20.15 -0.16
CA HIS A 7 5.16 20.08 -0.67
C HIS A 7 5.89 21.40 -0.38
N LEU A 8 7.17 21.30 -0.03
CA LEU A 8 7.99 22.47 0.33
C LEU A 8 8.85 22.98 -0.83
N ASN A 9 8.77 22.33 -1.99
CA ASN A 9 9.49 22.67 -3.21
C ASN A 9 8.66 22.25 -4.44
N SER A 10 9.13 22.58 -5.63
CA SER A 10 8.51 22.25 -6.91
C SER A 10 8.05 20.79 -6.97
N VAL A 11 6.79 20.60 -7.36
CA VAL A 11 6.23 19.29 -7.68
C VAL A 11 6.62 18.96 -9.11
N TYR A 12 7.20 17.79 -9.33
CA TYR A 12 7.69 17.38 -10.64
C TYR A 12 6.72 16.48 -11.38
N THR A 13 6.13 15.51 -10.69
CA THR A 13 5.20 14.56 -11.31
C THR A 13 4.01 14.29 -10.40
N ILE A 14 2.92 13.85 -11.04
CA ILE A 14 1.75 13.30 -10.37
C ILE A 14 1.33 11.99 -11.05
N SER A 15 0.73 11.08 -10.30
CA SER A 15 0.18 9.83 -10.83
C SER A 15 -1.09 9.45 -10.06
N LEU A 16 -2.16 9.09 -10.77
CA LEU A 16 -3.38 8.57 -10.13
C LEU A 16 -3.26 7.07 -9.93
N ASN A 17 -3.85 6.56 -8.86
CA ASN A 17 -4.11 5.13 -8.76
C ASN A 17 -5.30 4.72 -9.66
N SER A 18 -5.49 3.43 -9.90
CA SER A 18 -6.50 2.97 -10.87
C SER A 18 -7.95 3.22 -10.46
N ASP A 19 -8.26 3.36 -9.17
CA ASP A 19 -9.61 3.73 -8.73
C ASP A 19 -9.85 5.26 -8.71
N GLY A 20 -8.81 6.05 -8.99
CA GLY A 20 -8.87 7.51 -9.02
C GLY A 20 -9.10 8.18 -7.67
N LYS A 21 -9.00 7.45 -6.55
CA LYS A 21 -9.18 8.00 -5.19
C LYS A 21 -7.89 8.48 -4.55
N LYS A 22 -6.75 8.00 -5.03
CA LYS A 22 -5.43 8.40 -4.53
C LYS A 22 -4.55 8.99 -5.61
N LEU A 23 -3.74 9.96 -5.21
CA LEU A 23 -2.79 10.66 -6.08
C LEU A 23 -1.39 10.58 -5.48
N LEU A 24 -0.42 10.10 -6.25
CA LEU A 24 1.00 10.29 -5.93
C LEU A 24 1.49 11.60 -6.48
N SER A 25 2.43 12.19 -5.75
CA SER A 25 3.20 13.34 -6.19
C SER A 25 4.64 13.23 -5.73
N THR A 26 5.55 13.74 -6.55
CA THR A 26 6.99 13.80 -6.24
C THR A 26 7.49 15.22 -6.29
N SER A 27 8.48 15.56 -5.47
CA SER A 27 8.94 16.94 -5.34
C SER A 27 10.45 17.05 -5.13
N GLY A 28 10.97 18.25 -5.40
CA GLY A 28 12.31 18.69 -5.00
C GLY A 28 12.50 18.83 -3.49
N ASP A 29 11.46 18.63 -2.69
CA ASP A 29 11.57 18.54 -1.23
C ASP A 29 12.04 17.15 -0.75
N LYS A 30 12.41 16.28 -1.70
CA LYS A 30 12.96 14.93 -1.48
C LYS A 30 11.92 13.93 -0.96
N THR A 31 10.63 14.26 -1.08
CA THR A 31 9.53 13.41 -0.62
C THR A 31 8.66 12.91 -1.77
N VAL A 32 7.99 11.79 -1.50
CA VAL A 32 6.82 11.34 -2.26
C VAL A 32 5.62 11.50 -1.33
N LYS A 33 4.51 12.03 -1.84
CA LYS A 33 3.24 12.10 -1.09
C LYS A 33 2.16 11.32 -1.81
N GLU A 34 1.45 10.47 -1.08
CA GLU A 34 0.20 9.86 -1.50
C GLU A 34 -0.95 10.64 -0.86
N TRP A 35 -1.77 11.28 -1.69
CA TRP A 35 -2.95 12.04 -1.29
C TRP A 35 -4.19 11.20 -1.41
N ASP A 36 -5.02 11.20 -0.40
CA ASP A 36 -6.38 10.70 -0.45
C ASP A 36 -7.29 11.86 -0.88
N LEU A 37 -7.94 11.73 -2.05
CA LEU A 37 -8.70 12.82 -2.67
C LEU A 37 -10.05 13.05 -2.00
N GLU A 38 -10.56 12.08 -1.23
CA GLU A 38 -11.84 12.17 -0.53
C GLU A 38 -11.68 12.90 0.81
N SER A 39 -10.71 12.46 1.61
CA SER A 39 -10.38 13.04 2.91
C SER A 39 -9.47 14.27 2.83
N LYS A 40 -8.84 14.51 1.68
CA LYS A 40 -7.81 15.54 1.47
C LYS A 40 -6.62 15.42 2.42
N SER A 41 -6.31 14.19 2.83
CA SER A 41 -5.15 13.89 3.67
C SER A 41 -3.98 13.38 2.82
N ALA A 42 -2.76 13.41 3.38
CA ALA A 42 -1.59 12.91 2.69
C ALA A 42 -0.71 12.04 3.60
N VAL A 43 -0.26 10.92 3.05
CA VAL A 43 0.84 10.13 3.60
C VAL A 43 2.13 10.58 2.94
N THR A 44 3.17 10.84 3.74
CA THR A 44 4.48 11.28 3.22
C THR A 44 5.51 10.16 3.36
N TYR A 45 6.17 9.83 2.27
CA TYR A 45 7.27 8.89 2.22
C TYR A 45 8.60 9.63 2.26
N LEU A 46 9.36 9.38 3.33
CA LEU A 46 10.64 10.01 3.64
C LEU A 46 11.79 9.02 3.42
N GLY A 47 12.88 9.48 2.81
CA GLY A 47 14.12 8.69 2.74
C GLY A 47 15.03 8.98 1.56
N HIS A 48 14.53 9.61 0.49
CA HIS A 48 15.41 10.09 -0.57
C HIS A 48 16.31 11.22 -0.07
N LYS A 49 17.54 11.28 -0.59
CA LYS A 49 18.56 12.26 -0.18
C LYS A 49 18.62 13.47 -1.12
N ALA A 50 17.97 13.39 -2.28
CA ALA A 50 17.89 14.43 -3.28
C ALA A 50 16.50 14.44 -3.96
N ASN A 51 16.35 15.25 -5.00
CA ASN A 51 15.08 15.48 -5.69
C ASN A 51 14.44 14.16 -6.16
N VAL A 52 13.11 14.04 -6.04
CA VAL A 52 12.38 12.85 -6.51
C VAL A 52 11.68 13.20 -7.81
N PHE A 53 12.11 12.57 -8.91
CA PHE A 53 11.65 12.94 -10.24
C PHE A 53 10.42 12.19 -10.69
N SER A 54 10.19 10.98 -10.20
CA SER A 54 9.03 10.17 -10.60
C SER A 54 8.67 9.16 -9.53
N ALA A 55 7.39 8.82 -9.46
CA ALA A 55 6.88 7.71 -8.66
C ALA A 55 5.71 7.02 -9.36
N ILE A 56 5.63 5.70 -9.20
CA ILE A 56 4.60 4.85 -9.79
C ILE A 56 4.05 3.86 -8.76
N TYR A 57 2.78 3.49 -8.92
CA TYR A 57 2.21 2.33 -8.23
C TYR A 57 2.65 1.03 -8.91
N SER A 58 2.75 -0.04 -8.13
CA SER A 58 2.66 -1.39 -8.67
C SER A 58 1.25 -1.69 -9.15
N GLU A 59 1.11 -2.64 -10.09
CA GLU A 59 -0.20 -3.09 -10.59
C GLU A 59 -1.13 -3.62 -9.50
N ASP A 60 -0.56 -4.18 -8.42
CA ASP A 60 -1.32 -4.66 -7.27
C ASP A 60 -1.66 -3.56 -6.24
N PHE A 61 -1.23 -2.32 -6.48
CA PHE A 61 -1.38 -1.14 -5.60
C PHE A 61 -0.87 -1.34 -4.16
N LYS A 62 -0.04 -2.36 -3.91
CA LYS A 62 0.56 -2.59 -2.60
C LYS A 62 1.89 -1.88 -2.43
N ASN A 63 2.48 -1.40 -3.52
CA ASN A 63 3.80 -0.82 -3.50
C ASN A 63 3.85 0.45 -4.36
N ILE A 64 4.73 1.36 -3.95
CA ILE A 64 5.11 2.53 -4.73
C ILE A 64 6.60 2.42 -5.02
N TYR A 65 7.01 2.75 -6.23
CA TYR A 65 8.41 2.87 -6.62
C TYR A 65 8.72 4.31 -6.97
N SER A 66 9.80 4.85 -6.44
CA SER A 66 10.24 6.22 -6.73
C SER A 66 11.68 6.27 -7.19
N SER A 67 11.97 7.17 -8.13
CA SER A 67 13.31 7.45 -8.64
C SER A 67 13.77 8.85 -8.26
N SER A 68 15.05 8.99 -7.93
CA SER A 68 15.61 10.24 -7.41
C SER A 68 16.99 10.55 -7.99
N GLU A 69 17.32 11.84 -7.96
CA GLU A 69 18.67 12.36 -8.22
C GLU A 69 19.75 11.75 -7.32
N ASP A 70 19.38 11.13 -6.19
CA ASP A 70 20.33 10.44 -5.30
C ASP A 70 20.87 9.11 -5.86
N SER A 71 20.63 8.84 -7.14
CA SER A 71 20.98 7.60 -7.85
C SER A 71 20.32 6.34 -7.27
N THR A 72 19.20 6.48 -6.55
CA THR A 72 18.48 5.33 -5.99
C THR A 72 17.04 5.23 -6.51
N ILE A 73 16.57 3.98 -6.56
CA ILE A 73 15.14 3.66 -6.64
C ILE A 73 14.73 3.13 -5.27
N ARG A 74 13.61 3.61 -4.75
CA ARG A 74 13.06 3.14 -3.47
C ARG A 74 11.70 2.48 -3.69
N LYS A 75 11.47 1.41 -2.94
CA LYS A 75 10.19 0.73 -2.83
C LYS A 75 9.55 1.10 -1.50
N TRP A 76 8.27 1.48 -1.54
CA TRP A 76 7.47 1.81 -0.37
C TRP A 76 6.29 0.86 -0.31
N SER A 77 6.01 0.30 0.86
CA SER A 77 4.79 -0.49 1.08
C SER A 77 3.61 0.44 1.36
N VAL A 78 2.54 0.27 0.59
CA VAL A 78 1.26 0.93 0.83
C VAL A 78 0.48 0.02 1.77
N ASN A 79 0.46 0.37 3.05
CA ASN A 79 -0.35 -0.35 4.01
C ASN A 79 -1.82 0.02 3.77
N ASN A 80 -2.50 -0.72 2.91
CA ASN A 80 -3.94 -0.88 3.03
C ASN A 80 -4.15 -1.73 4.28
N SER A 81 -4.57 -1.12 5.38
CA SER A 81 -4.95 -1.80 6.63
C SER A 81 -6.15 -2.77 6.49
N LEU A 82 -6.50 -3.15 5.27
CA LEU A 82 -7.59 -4.06 4.91
C LEU A 82 -7.09 -5.27 4.11
N SER A 83 -5.87 -5.77 4.37
CA SER A 83 -5.62 -7.18 4.07
C SER A 83 -6.50 -8.00 5.01
N ARG A 84 -7.73 -8.31 4.57
CA ARG A 84 -8.54 -9.37 5.16
C ARG A 84 -7.74 -10.66 4.99
N GLU A 85 -6.93 -10.98 5.98
CA GLU A 85 -6.31 -12.29 6.09
C GLU A 85 -7.44 -13.29 6.30
N CYS A 86 -7.81 -13.99 5.24
CA CYS A 86 -8.67 -15.15 5.35
C CYS A 86 -7.78 -16.32 5.80
N SER A 87 -7.79 -16.60 7.11
CA SER A 87 -6.98 -17.67 7.69
C SER A 87 -7.73 -19.00 7.66
N TRP A 88 -7.03 -20.09 7.30
CA TRP A 88 -7.55 -21.44 7.39
C TRP A 88 -7.30 -21.99 8.80
N GLU A 89 -8.33 -22.17 9.62
CA GLU A 89 -8.18 -22.93 10.86
C GLU A 89 -8.16 -24.44 10.55
N LYS A 90 -7.02 -25.09 10.84
CA LYS A 90 -6.96 -26.55 10.91
C LYS A 90 -7.66 -26.97 12.21
N GLY A 91 -8.90 -27.41 12.12
CA GLY A 91 -9.60 -28.00 13.27
C GLY A 91 -8.83 -29.19 13.81
N ARG A 92 -8.30 -29.09 15.05
CA ARG A 92 -7.77 -30.23 15.79
C ARG A 92 -8.89 -30.78 16.68
N ARG A 93 -9.26 -32.05 16.49
CA ARG A 93 -9.89 -32.86 17.53
C ARG A 93 -8.95 -34.00 17.89
N PHE A 94 -8.67 -34.13 19.17
CA PHE A 94 -8.22 -35.39 19.76
C PHE A 94 -9.46 -36.08 20.32
N ASP A 95 -9.64 -37.35 20.00
CA ASP A 95 -10.60 -38.21 20.69
C ASP A 95 -10.09 -39.66 20.73
N SER A 96 -10.59 -40.43 21.70
CA SER A 96 -9.90 -41.57 22.33
C SER A 96 -9.80 -42.86 21.51
N ASP A 97 -10.42 -42.95 20.33
CA ASP A 97 -10.69 -44.25 19.65
C ASP A 97 -10.02 -44.45 18.27
N HIS A 98 -9.00 -43.66 17.89
CA HIS A 98 -8.09 -43.94 16.75
C HIS A 98 -8.72 -44.41 15.41
N ARG A 99 -9.94 -43.99 15.06
CA ARG A 99 -10.51 -44.20 13.72
C ARG A 99 -11.04 -42.89 13.12
N ILE A 100 -10.58 -42.59 11.91
CA ILE A 100 -10.95 -41.39 11.15
C ILE A 100 -12.18 -41.70 10.30
N HIS A 101 -13.32 -41.08 10.60
CA HIS A 101 -14.46 -40.99 9.68
C HIS A 101 -14.75 -39.53 9.34
N ARG A 102 -14.73 -39.26 8.03
CA ARG A 102 -15.06 -38.00 7.31
C ARG A 102 -14.05 -36.83 7.44
N LYS A 103 -13.35 -36.57 6.33
CA LYS A 103 -12.70 -35.28 6.04
C LYS A 103 -13.75 -34.16 6.11
N LEU A 104 -13.70 -33.33 7.15
CA LEU A 104 -14.43 -32.07 7.14
C LEU A 104 -13.74 -31.09 6.19
N ARG A 105 -14.53 -30.36 5.40
CA ARG A 105 -14.01 -29.32 4.51
C ARG A 105 -13.45 -28.18 5.35
N PRO A 106 -12.27 -27.62 5.00
CA PRO A 106 -11.74 -26.46 5.69
C PRO A 106 -12.75 -25.31 5.62
N ARG A 107 -12.98 -24.64 6.75
CA ARG A 107 -13.88 -23.49 6.84
C ARG A 107 -13.03 -22.22 6.76
N MET A 108 -13.28 -21.43 5.72
CA MET A 108 -12.62 -20.15 5.52
C MET A 108 -13.29 -19.11 6.42
N ILE A 109 -12.53 -18.45 7.28
CA ILE A 109 -13.01 -17.34 8.10
C ILE A 109 -12.28 -16.09 7.61
N CYS A 110 -13.05 -15.09 7.17
CA CYS A 110 -12.56 -13.74 6.93
C CYS A 110 -13.09 -12.88 8.08
N GLY A 111 -12.20 -12.19 8.80
CA GLY A 111 -12.59 -11.20 9.82
C GLY A 111 -13.39 -10.05 9.20
N VAL A 112 -14.37 -9.55 9.95
CA VAL A 112 -15.23 -8.41 9.56
C VAL A 112 -14.45 -7.11 9.67
#